data_AF-A0A6A5FT57-F1
#
_entry.id   AF-A0A6A5FT57-F1
#
_cell.length_a   1.000
_cell.length_b   1.000
_cell.length_c   1.000
_cell.angle_alpha   90.00
_cell.angle_beta   90.00
_cell.angle_gamma   90.00
#
_symmetry.space_group_name_H-M   'P 1'
#
loop_
_entity.id
_entity.type
_entity.pdbx_description
1 polymer ?
#
loop_
_entity_poly.entity_id
_entity_poly.type
_entity_poly.pdbx_seq_one_letter_code
_entity_poly.pdbx_strand_id
1 'polypeptide(L)'
;MQRSLALKITSVEERDLGLYYCIANVNTHLTVGKGTILQVSSVGSSWFLFHHWYCVGVGFGLLIMVLAVCITHWKTKSNKETTNKTPTAYSTKKDNNTNSS
;
A
#
# COMPACT_ATOMS: atom_id res chain seq x y z
N MET A 1 23.88 -40.05 -39.54
CA MET A 1 22.75 -40.03 -38.60
C MET A 1 22.96 -38.90 -37.61
N GLN A 2 22.07 -37.91 -37.55
CA GLN A 2 22.16 -36.78 -36.62
C GLN A 2 21.53 -37.19 -35.28
N ARG A 3 22.33 -37.25 -34.20
CA ARG A 3 21.83 -37.53 -32.85
C ARG A 3 21.42 -36.21 -32.19
N SER A 4 20.20 -36.14 -31.68
CA SER A 4 19.67 -35.00 -30.94
C SER A 4 19.34 -35.44 -29.51
N LEU A 5 19.71 -34.62 -28.53
CA LEU A 5 19.42 -34.82 -27.12
C LEU A 5 18.61 -33.63 -26.62
N ALA A 6 17.56 -33.89 -25.86
CA ALA A 6 16.70 -32.87 -25.28
C ALA A 6 16.52 -33.12 -23.77
N LEU A 7 16.63 -32.06 -22.98
CA LEU A 7 16.29 -32.06 -21.56
C LEU A 7 14.83 -31.62 -21.42
N LYS A 8 14.01 -32.41 -20.74
CA LYS A 8 12.60 -32.10 -20.45
C LYS A 8 12.39 -32.07 -18.94
N ILE A 9 11.94 -30.92 -18.43
CA ILE A 9 11.57 -30.73 -17.02
C ILE A 9 10.05 -30.56 -16.99
N THR A 10 9.35 -31.42 -16.25
CA THR A 10 7.87 -31.52 -16.30
C THR A 10 7.15 -30.66 -15.26
N SER A 11 7.86 -30.14 -14.27
CA SER A 11 7.35 -29.23 -13.24
C SER A 11 8.47 -28.27 -12.88
N VAL A 12 8.50 -27.13 -13.57
CA VAL A 12 9.55 -26.11 -13.39
C VAL A 12 9.24 -25.32 -12.13
N GLU A 13 10.15 -25.36 -11.16
CA GLU A 13 10.12 -24.55 -9.94
C GLU A 13 11.07 -23.34 -10.05
N GLU A 14 10.98 -22.40 -9.11
CA GLU A 14 11.91 -21.26 -9.03
C GLU A 14 13.38 -21.69 -8.89
N ARG A 15 13.62 -22.87 -8.30
CA ARG A 15 14.96 -23.45 -8.14
C ARG A 15 15.54 -24.01 -9.44
N ASP A 16 14.70 -24.30 -10.42
CA ASP A 16 15.13 -24.82 -11.72
C ASP A 16 15.54 -23.69 -12.67
N LEU A 17 15.34 -22.43 -12.28
CA LEU A 17 15.68 -21.28 -13.11
C LEU A 17 17.20 -21.13 -13.23
N GLY A 18 17.65 -20.86 -14.44
CA GLY A 18 19.08 -20.71 -14.69
C GLY A 18 19.48 -20.93 -16.14
N LEU A 19 20.79 -21.03 -16.33
CA LEU A 19 21.41 -21.21 -17.64
C LEU A 19 21.82 -22.68 -17.82
N TYR A 20 21.18 -23.35 -18.78
CA TYR A 20 21.41 -24.76 -19.07
C TYR A 20 22.35 -24.91 -20.25
N TYR A 21 23.38 -25.75 -20.11
CA TYR A 21 24.33 -26.08 -21.18
C TYR A 21 24.22 -27.54 -21.59
N CYS A 22 24.35 -27.78 -22.89
CA CYS A 22 24.58 -29.13 -23.42
C CYS A 22 26.08 -29.36 -23.54
N ILE A 23 26.59 -30.46 -23.00
CA ILE A 23 28.00 -30.84 -23.05
C ILE A 23 28.09 -32.21 -23.70
N ALA A 24 28.96 -32.33 -24.71
CA ALA A 24 29.17 -33.58 -25.43
C ALA A 24 30.67 -33.84 -25.65
N ASN A 25 31.06 -35.11 -25.60
CA ASN A 25 32.38 -35.54 -26.05
C ASN A 25 32.25 -36.02 -27.51
N VAL A 26 32.84 -35.27 -28.43
CA VAL A 26 32.82 -35.56 -29.86
C VAL A 26 34.26 -35.69 -30.34
N ASN A 27 34.63 -36.86 -30.87
CA ASN A 27 35.98 -37.11 -31.38
C ASN A 27 37.09 -36.75 -30.38
N THR A 28 36.95 -37.14 -29.10
CA THR A 28 37.88 -36.84 -27.99
C THR A 28 37.96 -35.36 -27.56
N HIS A 29 37.11 -34.49 -28.13
CA HIS A 29 36.99 -33.10 -27.72
C HIS A 29 35.70 -32.85 -26.94
N LEU A 30 35.84 -32.20 -25.79
CA LEU A 30 34.72 -31.67 -25.02
C LEU A 30 34.16 -30.44 -25.73
N THR A 31 32.92 -30.51 -26.20
CA THR A 31 32.22 -29.41 -26.85
C THR A 31 31.08 -28.93 -25.96
N VAL A 32 30.96 -27.62 -25.79
CA VAL A 32 29.90 -26.98 -25.01
C VAL A 32 28.97 -26.21 -25.95
N GLY A 33 27.67 -26.42 -25.81
CA GLY A 33 26.65 -25.70 -26.57
C GLY A 33 26.50 -24.24 -26.15
N LYS A 34 25.74 -23.45 -26.91
CA LYS A 34 25.49 -22.02 -26.64
C LYS A 34 24.77 -21.73 -25.30
N GLY A 35 24.12 -22.74 -24.73
CA GLY A 35 23.30 -22.61 -23.55
C GLY A 35 21.87 -22.15 -23.84
N THR A 36 20.97 -22.29 -22.86
CA THR A 36 19.58 -21.85 -22.93
C THR A 36 19.14 -21.35 -21.55
N ILE A 37 18.58 -20.14 -21.51
CA ILE A 37 18.08 -19.54 -20.27
C ILE A 37 16.67 -20.10 -20.02
N LEU A 38 16.48 -20.75 -18.88
CA LEU A 38 15.17 -21.12 -18.36
C LEU A 38 14.75 -20.07 -17.34
N GLN A 39 13.74 -19.29 -17.69
CA GLN A 39 13.12 -18.29 -16.84
C GLN A 39 11.62 -18.52 -16.81
N VAL A 40 11.00 -18.43 -15.63
CA VAL A 40 9.55 -18.40 -15.53
C VAL A 40 9.11 -16.97 -15.73
N SER A 41 8.40 -16.72 -16.84
CA SER A 41 7.59 -15.52 -16.95
C SER A 41 6.40 -15.71 -16.03
N SER A 42 6.45 -15.16 -14.82
CA SER A 42 5.25 -15.07 -14.00
C SER A 42 4.25 -14.22 -14.78
N VAL A 43 3.22 -14.84 -15.35
CA VAL A 43 2.00 -14.11 -15.67
C VAL A 43 1.46 -13.70 -14.32
N GLY A 44 1.81 -12.49 -13.90
CA GLY A 44 1.60 -11.96 -12.56
C GLY A 44 0.12 -11.94 -12.22
N SER A 45 -0.37 -13.06 -11.67
CA SER A 45 -1.11 -13.13 -10.42
C SER A 45 -1.96 -11.90 -10.12
N SER A 46 -3.17 -11.90 -10.68
CA SER A 46 -4.29 -11.00 -10.34
C SER A 46 -4.56 -10.90 -8.82
N TRP A 47 -4.08 -11.84 -8.02
CA TRP A 47 -4.19 -11.87 -6.56
C TRP A 47 -3.47 -10.73 -5.84
N PHE A 48 -2.33 -10.24 -6.36
CA PHE A 48 -1.61 -9.12 -5.73
C PHE A 48 -2.35 -7.78 -5.85
N LEU A 49 -3.13 -7.61 -6.94
CA LEU A 49 -3.92 -6.39 -7.14
C LEU A 49 -5.10 -6.32 -6.16
N PHE A 50 -5.76 -7.45 -5.88
CA PHE A 50 -6.86 -7.51 -4.91
C PHE A 50 -6.38 -7.34 -3.47
N HIS A 51 -5.22 -7.91 -3.12
CA HIS A 51 -4.67 -7.78 -1.77
C HIS A 51 -4.23 -6.35 -1.47
N HIS A 52 -3.62 -5.66 -2.45
CA HIS A 52 -3.23 -4.26 -2.29
C HIS A 52 -4.45 -3.33 -2.14
N TRP A 53 -5.49 -3.50 -2.97
CA TRP A 53 -6.75 -2.75 -2.82
C TRP A 53 -7.40 -3.00 -1.45
N TYR A 54 -7.42 -4.25 -0.99
CA TYR A 54 -8.02 -4.62 0.29
C TYR A 54 -7.25 -4.06 1.49
N CYS A 55 -5.93 -4.19 1.52
CA CYS A 55 -5.09 -3.64 2.60
C CYS A 55 -5.21 -2.12 2.69
N VAL A 56 -5.24 -1.42 1.55
CA VAL A 56 -5.39 0.03 1.51
C VAL A 56 -6.80 0.44 1.97
N GLY A 57 -7.85 -0.23 1.49
CA GLY A 57 -9.23 0.07 1.90
C GLY A 57 -9.48 -0.13 3.40
N VAL A 58 -9.03 -1.26 3.96
CA VAL A 58 -9.21 -1.57 5.39
C VAL A 58 -8.38 -0.64 6.26
N GLY A 59 -7.11 -0.39 5.90
CA GLY A 59 -6.24 0.51 6.65
C GLY A 59 -6.76 1.95 6.70
N PHE A 60 -7.12 2.52 5.54
CA PHE A 60 -7.70 3.86 5.48
C PHE A 60 -9.06 3.93 6.18
N GLY A 61 -9.90 2.90 6.05
CA GLY A 61 -11.20 2.84 6.73
C GLY A 61 -11.08 2.92 8.25
N LEU A 62 -10.16 2.14 8.84
CA LEU A 62 -9.92 2.18 10.29
C LEU A 62 -9.38 3.54 10.75
N LEU A 63 -8.45 4.14 10.00
CA LEU A 63 -7.89 5.45 10.33
C LEU A 63 -8.99 6.53 10.34
N ILE A 64 -9.87 6.55 9.33
CA ILE A 64 -10.97 7.51 9.23
C ILE A 64 -11.95 7.34 10.40
N MET A 65 -12.28 6.09 10.77
CA MET A 65 -13.16 5.80 11.92
C MET A 65 -12.59 6.34 13.23
N VAL A 66 -11.30 6.14 13.49
CA VAL A 66 -10.63 6.67 14.69
C VAL A 66 -10.68 8.20 14.71
N LEU A 67 -10.38 8.85 13.58
CA LEU A 67 -10.42 10.31 13.48
C LEU A 67 -11.83 10.88 13.73
N ALA A 68 -12.87 10.24 13.19
CA ALA A 68 -14.25 10.65 13.40
C ALA A 68 -14.64 10.58 14.90
N VAL A 69 -14.23 9.52 15.60
CA VAL A 69 -14.45 9.38 17.05
C VAL A 69 -13.66 10.44 17.83
N CYS A 70 -12.40 10.71 17.45
CA CYS A 70 -11.60 11.75 18.10
C CYS A 70 -12.23 13.14 17.93
N ILE A 71 -12.67 13.49 16.72
CA ILE A 71 -13.30 14.79 16.42
C ILE A 71 -14.63 14.92 17.16
N THR A 72 -15.46 13.87 17.18
CA THR A 72 -16.75 13.90 17.91
C THR A 72 -16.57 14.02 19.42
N HIS A 73 -15.57 13.35 19.99
CA HIS A 73 -15.25 13.48 21.41
C HIS A 73 -14.64 14.87 21.74
N TRP A 74 -13.75 15.39 20.91
CA TRP A 74 -13.22 16.75 21.05
C TRP A 74 -14.31 17.82 20.91
N LYS A 75 -15.23 17.69 19.95
CA LYS A 75 -16.35 18.61 19.78
C LYS A 75 -17.28 18.57 20.99
N THR A 76 -17.54 17.39 21.53
CA THR A 76 -18.30 17.22 22.78
C THR A 76 -17.61 17.85 23.98
N LYS A 77 -16.28 17.74 24.08
CA LYS A 77 -15.49 18.33 25.16
C LYS A 77 -15.37 19.85 25.04
N SER A 78 -15.17 20.37 23.83
CA SER A 78 -15.07 21.82 23.55
C SER A 78 -16.40 22.53 23.77
N ASN A 79 -17.54 21.89 23.46
CA ASN A 79 -18.85 22.50 23.72
C ASN A 79 -19.11 22.69 25.22
N LYS A 80 -18.62 21.77 26.06
CA LYS A 80 -18.68 21.90 27.53
C LYS A 80 -17.78 23.00 28.08
N GLU A 81 -16.78 23.47 27.34
CA GLU A 81 -15.86 24.55 27.74
C GLU A 81 -16.33 25.97 27.31
N THR A 82 -17.30 26.04 26.39
CA THR A 82 -17.96 27.29 25.98
C THR A 82 -19.16 27.63 26.87
N THR A 83 -19.60 26.73 27.76
CA THR A 83 -20.70 26.94 28.73
C THR A 83 -20.23 27.33 30.14
N ASN A 84 -18.99 27.79 30.29
CA ASN A 84 -18.39 28.18 31.58
C ASN A 84 -17.54 29.47 31.46
N LYS A 85 -17.74 30.25 30.39
CA LYS A 85 -17.17 31.59 30.23
C LYS A 85 -18.23 32.65 29.91
N THR A 86 -19.19 32.84 30.82
CA THR A 86 -19.84 34.15 31.08
C THR A 86 -20.27 34.17 32.56
N PRO A 87 -19.63 35.00 33.41
CA PRO A 87 -20.15 36.35 33.72
C PRO A 87 -18.97 37.38 33.82
N THR A 88 -19.05 38.70 33.68
CA THR A 88 -20.07 39.70 33.99
C THR A 88 -19.58 41.07 33.43
N ALA A 89 -20.53 41.93 33.04
CA ALA A 89 -20.48 43.39 33.11
C ALA A 89 -19.33 44.19 32.44
N TYR A 90 -19.68 44.89 31.35
CA TYR A 90 -19.55 46.35 31.33
C TYR A 90 -20.71 46.96 30.53
N SER A 91 -21.60 47.58 31.27
CA SER A 91 -22.58 48.54 30.75
C SER A 91 -21.85 49.88 30.63
N THR A 92 -21.72 50.43 29.43
CA THR A 92 -21.52 51.87 29.24
C THR A 92 -22.42 52.34 28.13
N LYS A 93 -23.71 52.52 28.46
CA LYS A 93 -24.61 53.44 27.77
C LYS A 93 -24.55 54.76 28.54
N LYS A 94 -23.81 55.72 28.01
CA LYS A 94 -23.76 57.09 28.54
C LYS A 94 -24.91 57.86 27.90
N ASP A 95 -26.04 57.90 28.61
CA ASP A 95 -27.17 58.75 28.29
C ASP A 95 -26.85 60.17 28.79
N ASN A 96 -26.56 61.10 27.87
CA ASN A 96 -26.52 62.52 28.20
C ASN A 96 -27.84 63.15 27.72
N ASN A 97 -28.80 63.28 28.65
CA ASN A 97 -29.92 64.19 28.50
C ASN A 97 -29.47 65.59 28.96
N THR A 98 -29.78 66.63 28.19
CA THR A 98 -29.81 68.02 28.67
C THR A 98 -31.12 68.62 28.22
N ASN A 99 -32.02 68.77 29.20
CA ASN A 99 -33.26 69.53 29.08
C ASN A 99 -32.95 71.03 28.98
N SER A 100 -33.68 71.75 28.15
CA SER A 100 -34.03 73.18 28.31
C SER A 100 -35.19 73.40 27.32
N SER A 101 -36.44 73.40 27.80
CA SER A 101 -37.21 74.53 28.31
C SER A 101 -37.59 75.54 27.24
#